data_AF-A0AAV3SZD2-F1
#
_entry.id   AF-A0AAV3SZD2-F1
#
_cell.length_a   1.000
_cell.length_b   1.000
_cell.length_c   1.000
_cell.angle_alpha   90.00
_cell.angle_beta   90.00
_cell.angle_gamma   90.00
#
_symmetry.space_group_name_H-M   'P 1'
#
loop_
_entity.id
_entity.type
_entity.pdbx_description
1 polymer ?
#
loop_
_entity_poly.entity_id
_entity_poly.type
_entity_poly.pdbx_seq_one_letter_code
_entity_poly.pdbx_strand_id
1 'polypeptide(L)' 'MLELLVELAEPVAFALGALLFTVAGALVDLTAVSTYSGGRTTLALWLAFVGSAALYAGVFLFGAEARKRLASRNA' A
#
# COMPACT_ATOMS: atom_id res chain seq x y z
N MET A 1 -21.50 -18.76 -11.14
CA MET A 1 -21.24 -17.56 -10.30
C MET A 1 -20.04 -17.72 -9.36
N LEU A 2 -19.81 -18.91 -8.76
CA LEU A 2 -18.60 -19.16 -7.96
C LEU A 2 -17.30 -19.02 -8.76
N GLU A 3 -17.30 -19.39 -10.04
CA GLU A 3 -16.15 -19.24 -10.94
C GLU A 3 -15.73 -17.76 -11.07
N LEU A 4 -16.69 -16.85 -11.23
CA LEU A 4 -16.44 -15.41 -11.28
C LEU A 4 -15.85 -14.88 -9.96
N LEU A 5 -16.29 -15.44 -8.83
CA LEU A 5 -15.79 -15.04 -7.51
C LEU A 5 -14.33 -15.48 -7.31
N VAL A 6 -14.01 -16.72 -7.70
CA VAL A 6 -12.63 -17.25 -7.66
C VAL A 6 -11.72 -16.46 -8.59
N GLU A 7 -12.23 -16.08 -9.76
CA GLU A 7 -11.48 -15.30 -10.75
C GLU A 7 -11.23 -13.85 -10.29
N LEU A 8 -12.17 -13.23 -9.56
CA LEU A 8 -12.00 -11.90 -8.98
C LEU A 8 -11.16 -11.91 -7.70
N ALA A 9 -11.07 -13.03 -7.00
CA ALA A 9 -10.40 -13.10 -5.69
C ALA A 9 -8.94 -12.64 -5.76
N GLU A 10 -8.22 -13.02 -6.81
CA GLU A 10 -6.81 -12.67 -6.99
C GLU A 10 -6.58 -11.16 -7.20
N PRO A 11 -7.17 -10.49 -8.21
CA PRO A 11 -6.98 -9.05 -8.40
C PRO A 11 -7.53 -8.23 -7.23
N VAL A 12 -8.62 -8.67 -6.59
CA VAL A 12 -9.15 -8.03 -5.38
C VAL A 12 -8.16 -8.15 -4.23
N ALA A 13 -7.52 -9.30 -4.01
CA ALA A 13 -6.50 -9.46 -2.99
C ALA A 13 -5.31 -8.50 -3.19
N PHE A 14 -4.84 -8.33 -4.42
CA PHE A 14 -3.79 -7.35 -4.73
C PHE A 14 -4.26 -5.91 -4.53
N ALA A 15 -5.49 -5.57 -4.90
CA ALA A 15 -6.06 -4.25 -4.66
C ALA A 15 -6.21 -3.94 -3.15
N LEU A 16 -6.63 -4.93 -2.36
CA LEU A 16 -6.69 -4.82 -0.90
C LEU A 16 -5.30 -4.69 -0.28
N GLY A 17 -4.31 -5.44 -0.78
CA GLY A 17 -2.92 -5.27 -0.37
C GLY A 17 -2.40 -3.86 -0.67
N ALA A 18 -2.69 -3.34 -1.86
CA ALA A 18 -2.33 -1.99 -2.26
C ALA A 18 -2.95 -0.95 -1.32
N LEU A 19 -4.24 -1.09 -1.02
CA LEU A 19 -4.96 -0.22 -0.09
C LEU A 19 -4.35 -0.28 1.31
N LEU A 20 -4.11 -1.50 1.83
CA LEU A 20 -3.58 -1.71 3.17
C LEU A 20 -2.20 -1.06 3.33
N PHE A 21 -1.26 -1.34 2.43
CA PHE A 21 0.08 -0.77 2.48
C PHE A 21 0.06 0.75 2.30
N THR A 22 -0.83 1.28 1.46
CA THR A 22 -0.96 2.73 1.24
C THR A 22 -1.48 3.43 2.50
N VAL A 23 -2.56 2.93 3.10
CA VAL A 23 -3.14 3.53 4.31
C VAL A 23 -2.18 3.39 5.48
N ALA A 24 -1.56 2.21 5.67
CA ALA A 24 -0.59 2.00 6.73
C ALA A 24 0.62 2.93 6.58
N GLY A 25 1.17 3.06 5.37
CA GLY A 25 2.28 3.96 5.09
C GLY A 25 1.95 5.42 5.40
N ALA A 26 0.77 5.90 4.98
CA ALA A 26 0.30 7.26 5.27
C ALA A 26 0.14 7.51 6.78
N LEU A 27 -0.39 6.55 7.54
CA LEU A 27 -0.52 6.66 9.00
C LEU A 27 0.85 6.70 9.69
N VAL A 28 1.82 5.92 9.19
CA VAL A 28 3.20 5.94 9.69
C VAL A 28 3.86 7.28 9.41
N ASP A 29 3.68 7.85 8.21
CA ASP A 29 4.22 9.18 7.88
C ASP A 29 3.59 10.30 8.71
N LEU A 30 2.27 10.25 8.97
CA LEU A 30 1.63 11.18 9.91
C LEU A 30 2.23 11.06 11.33
N THR A 31 2.55 9.83 11.75
CA THR A 31 3.23 9.57 13.02
C THR A 31 4.68 10.08 12.99
N ALA A 32 5.36 10.02 11.85
CA ALA A 32 6.70 10.59 11.68
C ALA A 32 6.68 12.11 11.89
N VAL A 33 5.69 12.80 11.31
CA VAL A 33 5.51 14.25 11.47
C VAL A 33 5.28 14.63 12.94
N SER A 34 4.40 13.92 13.65
CA SER A 34 4.17 14.19 15.08
C SER A 34 5.37 13.83 15.95
N THR A 35 6.12 12.81 15.58
CA THR A 35 7.36 12.42 16.28
C THR A 35 8.47 13.46 16.08
N TYR A 36 8.54 14.06 14.89
CA TYR A 36 9.46 15.15 14.59
C TYR A 36 9.13 16.40 15.40
N SER A 37 7.85 16.80 15.46
CA SER A 37 7.42 17.95 16.27
C SER A 37 7.65 17.74 17.77
N GLY A 38 7.66 16.49 18.23
CA GLY A 38 8.08 16.11 19.58
C GLY A 38 9.60 16.09 19.83
N GLY A 39 10.42 16.51 18.87
CA GLY A 39 11.88 16.62 19.00
C GLY A 39 12.66 15.30 18.82
N ARG A 40 11.99 14.21 18.44
CA ARG A 40 12.62 12.88 18.28
C ARG A 40 13.05 12.63 16.84
N THR A 41 13.96 13.45 16.33
CA THR A 41 14.36 13.50 14.91
C THR A 41 14.78 12.15 14.32
N THR A 42 15.66 11.40 14.99
CA THR A 42 16.13 10.11 14.46
C THR A 42 15.00 9.10 14.28
N LEU A 43 14.08 9.03 15.24
CA LEU A 43 12.92 8.14 15.14
C LEU A 43 11.96 8.63 14.05
N ALA A 44 11.74 9.94 13.94
CA ALA A 44 10.90 10.50 12.90
C ALA A 44 11.41 10.16 11.49
N LEU A 45 12.72 10.28 11.26
CA LEU A 45 13.34 9.90 9.99
C LEU A 45 13.18 8.42 9.68
N TRP A 46 13.34 7.55 10.69
CA TRP A 46 13.11 6.13 10.53
C TRP A 46 11.65 5.80 10.18
N LEU A 47 10.69 6.44 10.88
CA LEU A 47 9.27 6.29 10.59
C LEU A 47 8.95 6.77 9.17
N ALA A 48 9.43 7.95 8.77
CA ALA A 48 9.22 8.49 7.43
C ALA A 48 9.76 7.55 6.34
N PHE A 49 10.92 6.93 6.57
CA PHE A 49 11.48 5.93 5.67
C PHE A 49 10.58 4.70 5.55
N VAL A 50 10.11 4.15 6.68
CA VAL A 50 9.23 2.98 6.71
C VAL A 50 7.87 3.29 6.06
N GLY A 51 7.28 4.45 6.37
CA GLY A 51 6.02 4.89 5.78
C GLY A 51 6.12 5.07 4.28
N SER A 52 7.18 5.74 3.81
CA SER A 52 7.50 5.87 2.38
C SER A 52 7.71 4.51 1.69
N ALA A 53 8.39 3.57 2.32
CA ALA A 53 8.58 2.22 1.78
C ALA A 53 7.26 1.44 1.69
N ALA A 54 6.38 1.57 2.68
CA ALA A 54 5.04 0.98 2.65
C ALA A 54 4.16 1.61 1.55
N LEU A 55 4.19 2.93 1.40
CA LEU A 55 3.51 3.64 0.30
C LEU A 55 4.01 3.15 -1.07
N TYR A 56 5.32 3.02 -1.23
CA TYR A 56 5.91 2.49 -2.46
C TYR A 56 5.42 1.07 -2.75
N ALA A 57 5.43 0.18 -1.75
CA ALA A 57 4.92 -1.17 -1.90
C ALA A 57 3.44 -1.17 -2.30
N GLY A 58 2.61 -0.37 -1.64
CA GLY A 58 1.18 -0.26 -1.92
C GLY A 58 0.91 0.17 -3.36
N VAL A 59 1.57 1.24 -3.83
CA VAL A 59 1.32 1.83 -5.15
C VAL A 59 1.95 1.01 -6.28
N PHE A 60 3.24 0.66 -6.14
CA PHE A 60 4.05 0.14 -7.26
C PHE A 60 4.19 -1.37 -7.27
N LEU A 61 4.12 -2.06 -6.12
CA LEU A 61 4.17 -3.52 -6.11
C LEU A 61 2.76 -4.09 -6.22
N PHE A 62 1.87 -3.72 -5.29
CA PHE A 62 0.52 -4.27 -5.25
C PHE A 62 -0.43 -3.59 -6.23
N GLY A 63 -0.45 -2.25 -6.28
CA GLY A 63 -1.36 -1.50 -7.14
C GLY A 63 -1.06 -1.65 -8.63
N ALA A 64 0.21 -1.83 -9.01
CA ALA A 64 0.58 -2.13 -10.39
C ALA A 64 0.13 -3.55 -10.80
N GLU A 65 0.35 -4.54 -9.94
CA GLU A 65 -0.04 -5.93 -10.23
C GLU A 65 -1.57 -6.09 -10.30
N ALA A 66 -2.32 -5.43 -9.41
CA ALA A 66 -3.78 -5.39 -9.48
C ALA A 66 -4.27 -4.85 -10.83
N ARG A 67 -3.69 -3.74 -11.32
CA ARG A 67 -4.05 -3.14 -12.62
C ARG A 67 -3.68 -4.05 -13.79
N LYS A 68 -2.50 -4.67 -13.76
CA LYS A 68 -2.05 -5.59 -14.80
C LYS A 68 -3.03 -6.75 -14.98
N ARG A 69 -3.47 -7.34 -13.87
CA ARG A 69 -4.40 -8.48 -13.87
C ARG A 69 -5.82 -8.10 -14.29
N LEU A 70 -6.25 -6.87 -13.99
CA LEU A 70 -7.51 -6.34 -14.52
C LEU A 70 -7.41 -6.09 -16.03
N ALA A 71 -6.28 -5.55 -16.51
CA ALA A 71 -6.07 -5.27 -17.93
C ALA A 71 -6.00 -6.53 -18.78
N SER A 72 -5.35 -7.60 -18.29
CA SER A 72 -5.29 -8.89 -19.00
C SER A 72 -6.64 -9.59 -19.15
N ARG A 73 -7.68 -9.16 -18.41
CA ARG A 73 -9.05 -9.71 -18.55
C ARG A 73 -9.90 -8.96 -19.59
N ASN A 74 -9.49 -7.76 -19.98
CA ASN A 74 -10.21 -6.93 -20.97
C ASN A 74 -9.63 -7.04 -22.39
N ALA A 75 -8.58 -7.86 -22.58
CA ALA A 75 -7.91 -8.10 -23.85
C ALA A 75 -8.29 -9.48 -24.41
#